data_AF-F0EMX0-F1
#
_entry.id   AF-F0EMX0-F1
#
_cell.length_a   1.000
_cell.length_b   1.000
_cell.length_c   1.000
_cell.angle_alpha   90.00
_cell.angle_beta   90.00
_cell.angle_gamma   90.00
#
_symmetry.space_group_name_H-M   'P 1'
#
loop_
_entity.id
_entity.type
_entity.pdbx_description
1 polymer ?
#
loop_
_entity_poly.entity_id
_entity_poly.type
_entity_poly.pdbx_seq_one_letter_code
_entity_poly.pdbx_strand_id
1 'polypeptide(L)'
;MTEIAEALKEKELKLALYKKEQDIAKADADQAYHLQSAIMKQKVREQEIEVEVVERQKQIELEEKEILRREKQFDSEIKKKADADRYALEQEALAKKASALATTEAEQFRTESLAKAEADKIRLIGLAEAETTLAKGTAEAETKEKVAEAFKKYDEAAILSMIVEILPQLVKEAAAPLGNIDKISVVDTGSGEGGGANRVTNYATNLLSTTQETLKETLGLDVKSLIENFAGSTTSEPPQE
;
A
#
# COMPACT_ATOMS: atom_id res chain seq x y z
N MET A 1 -11.57 57.01 141.93
CA MET A 1 -10.76 57.25 140.71
C MET A 1 -10.61 56.00 139.84
N THR A 2 -11.24 54.87 140.18
CA THR A 2 -11.15 53.58 139.46
C THR A 2 -12.16 53.43 138.31
N GLU A 3 -13.40 53.90 138.48
CA GLU A 3 -14.45 53.80 137.44
C GLU A 3 -14.14 54.57 136.15
N ILE A 4 -13.41 55.69 136.24
CA ILE A 4 -13.02 56.50 135.07
C ILE A 4 -11.95 55.77 134.24
N ALA A 5 -11.03 55.05 134.88
CA ALA A 5 -9.99 54.28 134.19
C ALA A 5 -10.56 53.06 133.47
N GLU A 6 -11.55 52.38 134.07
CA GLU A 6 -12.25 51.25 133.44
C GLU A 6 -13.10 51.71 132.25
N ALA A 7 -13.83 52.82 132.37
CA ALA A 7 -14.61 53.38 131.27
C ALA A 7 -13.73 53.85 130.09
N LEU A 8 -12.54 54.40 130.36
CA LEU A 8 -11.57 54.77 129.33
C LEU A 8 -11.02 53.54 128.61
N LYS A 9 -10.66 52.49 129.35
CA LYS A 9 -10.19 51.21 128.79
C LYS A 9 -11.28 50.54 127.95
N GLU A 10 -12.53 50.55 128.41
CA GLU A 10 -13.66 50.00 127.67
C GLU A 10 -13.97 50.79 126.39
N LYS A 11 -13.87 52.13 126.46
CA LYS A 11 -13.98 53.00 125.28
C LYS A 11 -12.90 52.70 124.24
N GLU A 12 -11.64 52.59 124.67
CA GLU A 12 -10.51 52.26 123.77
C GLU A 12 -10.68 50.87 123.15
N LEU A 13 -11.14 49.89 123.93
CA LEU A 13 -11.39 48.54 123.43
C LEU A 13 -12.53 48.52 122.41
N LYS A 14 -13.64 49.23 122.66
CA LYS A 14 -14.73 49.41 121.69
C LYS A 14 -14.27 50.11 120.42
N LEU A 15 -13.47 51.18 120.53
CA LEU A 15 -12.91 51.87 119.36
C LEU A 15 -11.97 50.98 118.55
N ALA A 16 -11.15 50.16 119.21
CA ALA A 16 -10.27 49.19 118.54
C ALA A 16 -11.07 48.09 117.84
N LEU A 17 -12.16 47.60 118.45
CA LEU A 17 -13.08 46.65 117.83
C LEU A 17 -13.77 47.24 116.60
N TYR A 18 -14.27 48.48 116.67
CA TYR A 18 -14.88 49.14 115.51
C TYR A 18 -13.89 49.39 114.38
N LYS A 19 -12.65 49.78 114.70
CA LYS A 19 -11.59 49.90 113.68
C LYS A 19 -11.28 48.56 113.02
N LYS A 20 -11.15 47.50 113.81
CA LYS A 20 -10.94 46.14 113.30
C LYS A 20 -12.09 45.69 112.39
N GLU A 21 -13.34 45.95 112.79
CA GLU A 21 -14.52 45.61 111.98
C GLU A 21 -14.59 46.44 110.69
N GLN A 22 -14.24 47.74 110.75
CA GLN A 22 -14.11 48.58 109.57
C GLN A 22 -13.00 48.10 108.62
N ASP A 23 -11.84 47.71 109.14
CA ASP A 23 -10.73 47.21 108.32
C ASP A 23 -11.06 45.85 107.68
N ILE A 24 -11.77 44.97 108.40
CA ILE A 24 -12.27 43.69 107.86
C ILE A 24 -13.29 43.97 106.75
N ALA A 25 -14.29 44.82 107.01
CA ALA A 25 -15.31 45.17 106.02
C ALA A 25 -14.69 45.83 104.77
N LYS A 26 -13.64 46.64 104.95
CA LYS A 26 -12.91 47.26 103.85
C LYS A 26 -12.09 46.24 103.07
N ALA A 27 -11.38 45.33 103.73
CA ALA A 27 -10.63 44.26 103.08
C ALA A 27 -11.56 43.30 102.31
N ASP A 28 -12.72 42.96 102.87
CA ASP A 28 -13.74 42.15 102.22
C ASP A 28 -14.31 42.86 100.98
N ALA A 29 -14.55 44.17 101.07
CA ALA A 29 -14.99 44.98 99.93
C ALA A 29 -13.93 45.04 98.82
N ASP A 30 -12.65 45.23 99.17
CA ASP A 30 -11.54 45.24 98.21
C ASP A 30 -11.36 43.86 97.56
N GLN A 31 -11.47 42.76 98.32
CA GLN A 31 -11.42 41.40 97.78
C GLN A 31 -12.62 41.11 96.87
N ALA A 32 -13.83 41.53 97.25
CA ALA A 32 -15.02 41.40 96.41
C ALA A 32 -14.87 42.19 95.10
N TYR A 33 -14.29 43.38 95.15
CA TYR A 33 -13.97 44.18 93.97
C TYR A 33 -12.96 43.49 93.05
N HIS A 34 -11.87 42.95 93.60
CA HIS A 34 -10.87 42.21 92.83
C HIS A 34 -11.43 40.94 92.21
N LEU A 35 -12.25 40.19 92.95
CA LEU A 35 -12.92 39.00 92.45
C LEU A 35 -13.88 39.35 91.31
N GLN A 36 -14.72 40.38 91.47
CA GLN A 36 -15.61 40.84 90.41
C GLN A 36 -14.83 41.32 89.18
N SER A 37 -13.72 42.05 89.37
CA SER A 37 -12.85 42.46 88.26
C SER A 37 -12.27 41.26 87.51
N ALA A 38 -11.82 40.21 88.22
CA ALA A 38 -11.30 38.98 87.61
C ALA A 38 -12.39 38.21 86.84
N ILE A 39 -13.60 38.08 87.41
CA ILE A 39 -14.75 37.43 86.73
C ILE A 39 -15.12 38.19 85.46
N MET A 40 -15.17 39.53 85.52
CA MET A 40 -15.46 40.34 84.34
C MET A 40 -14.38 40.21 83.27
N LYS A 41 -13.09 40.20 83.66
CA LYS A 41 -11.97 39.95 82.73
C LYS A 41 -12.04 38.56 82.10
N GLN A 42 -12.42 37.54 82.87
CA GLN A 42 -12.61 36.18 82.35
C GLN A 42 -13.74 36.15 81.31
N LYS A 43 -14.88 36.77 81.60
CA LYS A 43 -16.01 36.86 80.65
C LYS A 43 -15.63 37.61 79.38
N VAL A 44 -14.90 38.73 79.49
CA VAL A 44 -14.41 39.46 78.31
C VAL A 44 -13.50 38.57 77.47
N ARG A 45 -12.55 37.86 78.09
CA ARG A 45 -11.66 36.94 77.36
C ARG A 45 -12.41 35.78 76.72
N GLU A 46 -13.41 35.22 77.38
CA GLU A 46 -14.25 34.15 76.82
C GLU A 46 -14.98 34.63 75.56
N GLN A 47 -15.55 35.84 75.61
CA GLN A 47 -16.19 36.46 74.46
C GLN A 47 -15.20 36.82 73.34
N GLU A 48 -13.99 37.30 73.67
CA GLU A 48 -12.93 37.54 72.69
C GLU A 48 -12.52 36.25 71.95
N ILE A 49 -12.36 35.14 72.69
CA ILE A 49 -12.05 33.83 72.09
C ILE A 49 -13.21 33.35 71.21
N GLU A 50 -14.46 33.53 71.64
CA GLU A 50 -15.63 33.17 70.85
C GLU A 50 -15.66 33.95 69.52
N VAL A 51 -15.39 35.26 69.56
CA VAL A 51 -15.26 36.09 68.36
C VAL A 51 -14.12 35.59 67.47
N GLU A 52 -12.94 35.29 68.02
CA GLU A 52 -11.80 34.76 67.24
C GLU A 52 -12.14 33.42 66.58
N VAL A 53 -12.83 32.51 67.28
CA VAL A 53 -13.25 31.21 66.73
C VAL A 53 -14.24 31.41 65.59
N VAL A 54 -15.22 32.31 65.74
CA VAL A 54 -16.19 32.62 64.68
C VAL A 54 -15.50 33.26 63.47
N GLU A 55 -14.56 34.16 63.68
CA GLU A 55 -13.77 34.76 62.59
C GLU A 55 -12.94 33.72 61.85
N ARG A 56 -12.21 32.87 62.57
CA ARG A 56 -11.42 31.79 61.97
C ARG A 56 -12.30 30.78 61.24
N GLN A 57 -13.46 30.43 61.79
CA GLN A 57 -14.40 29.53 61.12
C GLN A 57 -14.94 30.13 59.81
N LYS A 58 -15.24 31.44 59.79
CA LYS A 58 -15.66 32.14 58.58
C LYS A 58 -14.55 32.24 57.54
N GLN A 59 -13.29 32.40 57.97
CA GLN A 59 -12.14 32.38 57.06
C GLN A 59 -11.99 31.01 56.42
N ILE A 60 -12.06 29.92 57.19
CA ILE A 60 -12.02 28.55 56.66
C ILE A 60 -13.16 28.33 55.66
N GLU A 61 -14.39 28.74 55.98
CA GLU A 61 -15.53 28.59 55.08
C GLU A 61 -15.35 29.40 53.77
N LEU A 62 -14.77 30.60 53.86
CA LEU A 62 -14.46 31.41 52.68
C LEU A 62 -13.39 30.73 51.82
N GLU A 63 -12.30 30.26 52.44
CA GLU A 63 -11.23 29.53 51.75
C GLU A 63 -11.74 28.25 51.09
N GLU A 64 -12.57 27.45 51.76
CA GLU A 64 -13.20 26.26 51.19
C GLU A 64 -14.05 26.61 49.97
N LYS A 65 -14.85 27.69 50.04
CA LYS A 65 -15.63 28.17 48.89
C LYS A 65 -14.73 28.65 47.75
N GLU A 66 -13.61 29.29 48.05
CA GLU A 66 -12.65 29.72 47.03
C GLU A 66 -11.95 28.53 46.37
N ILE A 67 -11.56 27.51 47.13
CA ILE A 67 -11.01 26.25 46.62
C ILE A 67 -12.03 25.59 45.70
N LEU A 68 -13.28 25.41 46.15
CA LEU A 68 -14.33 24.81 45.32
C LEU A 68 -14.60 25.61 44.04
N ARG A 69 -14.59 26.95 44.11
CA ARG A 69 -14.71 27.80 42.92
C ARG A 69 -13.53 27.57 41.98
N ARG A 70 -12.32 27.51 42.51
CA ARG A 70 -11.08 27.33 41.74
C ARG A 70 -10.99 25.93 41.12
N GLU A 71 -11.35 24.88 41.86
CA GLU A 71 -11.47 23.51 41.35
C GLU A 71 -12.49 23.45 40.22
N LYS A 72 -13.70 24.01 40.39
CA LYS A 72 -14.71 24.03 39.31
C LYS A 72 -14.24 24.80 38.08
N GLN A 73 -13.51 25.90 38.27
CA GLN A 73 -12.90 26.66 37.17
C GLN A 73 -11.86 25.81 36.44
N PHE A 74 -10.93 25.19 37.16
CA PHE A 74 -9.92 24.32 36.58
C PHE A 74 -10.53 23.10 35.92
N ASP A 75 -11.50 22.42 36.53
CA ASP A 75 -12.22 21.31 35.93
C ASP A 75 -12.89 21.71 34.62
N SER A 76 -13.52 22.89 34.60
CA SER A 76 -14.16 23.42 33.39
C SER A 76 -13.13 23.76 32.31
N GLU A 77 -12.01 24.35 32.69
CA GLU A 77 -10.93 24.72 31.77
C GLU A 77 -10.23 23.47 31.21
N ILE A 78 -9.87 22.52 32.05
CA ILE A 78 -9.26 21.24 31.66
C ILE A 78 -10.21 20.44 30.80
N LYS A 79 -11.50 20.32 31.15
CA LYS A 79 -12.48 19.62 30.31
C LYS A 79 -12.65 20.30 28.96
N LYS A 80 -12.82 21.62 28.92
CA LYS A 80 -12.91 22.37 27.66
C LYS A 80 -11.65 22.24 26.81
N LYS A 81 -10.47 22.29 27.43
CA LYS A 81 -9.19 22.11 26.76
C LYS A 81 -9.04 20.68 26.22
N ALA A 82 -9.37 19.68 27.03
CA ALA A 82 -9.33 18.27 26.63
C ALA A 82 -10.33 17.98 25.49
N ASP A 83 -11.53 18.54 25.54
CA ASP A 83 -12.51 18.42 24.46
C ASP A 83 -12.04 19.15 23.19
N ALA A 84 -11.42 20.34 23.32
CA ALA A 84 -10.84 21.07 22.21
C ALA A 84 -9.66 20.30 21.57
N ASP A 85 -8.76 19.75 22.40
CA ASP A 85 -7.62 18.94 21.94
C ASP A 85 -8.10 17.65 21.27
N ARG A 86 -9.14 16.98 21.83
CA ARG A 86 -9.76 15.80 21.21
C ARG A 86 -10.39 16.16 19.87
N TYR A 87 -11.14 17.25 19.80
CA TYR A 87 -11.75 17.72 18.55
C TYR A 87 -10.69 18.09 17.51
N ALA A 88 -9.63 18.80 17.91
CA ALA A 88 -8.52 19.14 17.03
C ALA A 88 -7.82 17.89 16.49
N LEU A 89 -7.54 16.89 17.34
CA LEU A 89 -6.94 15.62 16.93
C LEU A 89 -7.85 14.82 15.99
N GLU A 90 -9.16 14.78 16.27
CA GLU A 90 -10.15 14.14 15.39
C GLU A 90 -10.20 14.82 14.02
N GLN A 91 -10.23 16.16 13.99
CA GLN A 91 -10.21 16.92 12.73
C GLN A 91 -8.90 16.73 11.97
N GLU A 92 -7.76 16.72 12.66
CA GLU A 92 -6.46 16.47 12.03
C GLU A 92 -6.39 15.04 11.46
N ALA A 93 -6.88 14.04 12.20
CA ALA A 93 -6.95 12.66 11.74
C ALA A 93 -7.89 12.50 10.54
N LEU A 94 -9.05 13.18 10.55
CA LEU A 94 -9.97 13.21 9.41
C LEU A 94 -9.33 13.92 8.21
N ALA A 95 -8.66 15.04 8.40
CA ALA A 95 -7.95 15.77 7.35
C ALA A 95 -6.82 14.92 6.76
N LYS A 96 -6.04 14.23 7.58
CA LYS A 96 -4.99 13.30 7.10
C LYS A 96 -5.58 12.14 6.31
N LYS A 97 -6.69 11.53 6.77
CA LYS A 97 -7.38 10.48 6.02
C LYS A 97 -7.93 10.99 4.69
N ALA A 98 -8.58 12.15 4.69
CA ALA A 98 -9.12 12.77 3.47
C ALA A 98 -8.01 13.12 2.48
N SER A 99 -6.89 13.69 2.97
CA SER A 99 -5.72 13.99 2.14
C SER A 99 -5.11 12.71 1.56
N ALA A 100 -4.96 11.65 2.36
CA ALA A 100 -4.42 10.38 1.89
C ALA A 100 -5.31 9.75 0.82
N LEU A 101 -6.64 9.72 1.05
CA LEU A 101 -7.61 9.23 0.07
C LEU A 101 -7.55 10.05 -1.23
N ALA A 102 -7.55 11.38 -1.13
CA ALA A 102 -7.44 12.25 -2.30
C ALA A 102 -6.13 12.02 -3.08
N THR A 103 -5.00 11.81 -2.40
CA THR A 103 -3.74 11.47 -3.08
C THR A 103 -3.80 10.11 -3.76
N THR A 104 -4.35 9.09 -3.10
CA THR A 104 -4.48 7.75 -3.69
C THR A 104 -5.45 7.75 -4.86
N GLU A 105 -6.59 8.44 -4.77
CA GLU A 105 -7.56 8.60 -5.86
C GLU A 105 -6.92 9.35 -7.04
N ALA A 106 -6.15 10.41 -6.79
CA ALA A 106 -5.43 11.13 -7.84
C ALA A 106 -4.38 10.26 -8.54
N GLU A 107 -3.63 9.44 -7.78
CA GLU A 107 -2.67 8.48 -8.33
C GLU A 107 -3.33 7.37 -9.13
N GLN A 108 -4.45 6.82 -8.64
CA GLN A 108 -5.26 5.84 -9.35
C GLN A 108 -5.78 6.42 -10.66
N PHE A 109 -6.42 7.60 -10.62
CA PHE A 109 -6.93 8.28 -11.80
C PHE A 109 -5.82 8.57 -12.82
N ARG A 110 -4.65 9.02 -12.36
CA ARG A 110 -3.48 9.24 -13.23
C ARG A 110 -3.00 7.94 -13.86
N THR A 111 -2.91 6.86 -13.09
CA THR A 111 -2.46 5.56 -13.58
C THR A 111 -3.45 4.96 -14.58
N GLU A 112 -4.75 5.01 -14.28
CA GLU A 112 -5.80 4.57 -15.20
C GLU A 112 -5.81 5.40 -16.49
N SER A 113 -5.65 6.71 -16.39
CA SER A 113 -5.61 7.60 -17.55
C SER A 113 -4.40 7.30 -18.43
N LEU A 114 -3.22 7.07 -17.83
CA LEU A 114 -2.02 6.67 -18.55
C LEU A 114 -2.17 5.28 -19.18
N ALA A 115 -2.74 4.31 -18.46
CA ALA A 115 -2.98 2.97 -18.99
C ALA A 115 -3.97 2.99 -20.16
N LYS A 116 -5.05 3.79 -20.08
CA LYS A 116 -5.99 4.00 -21.20
C LYS A 116 -5.30 4.65 -22.39
N ALA A 117 -4.51 5.70 -22.17
CA ALA A 117 -3.78 6.37 -23.23
C ALA A 117 -2.78 5.43 -23.93
N GLU A 118 -2.06 4.60 -23.17
CA GLU A 118 -1.12 3.63 -23.75
C GLU A 118 -1.86 2.50 -24.49
N ALA A 119 -2.98 2.03 -23.95
CA ALA A 119 -3.83 1.04 -24.64
C ALA A 119 -4.38 1.58 -25.97
N ASP A 120 -4.85 2.82 -26.00
CA ASP A 120 -5.30 3.47 -27.23
C ASP A 120 -4.17 3.68 -28.22
N LYS A 121 -2.97 4.05 -27.74
CA LYS A 121 -1.78 4.17 -28.58
C LYS A 121 -1.40 2.84 -29.21
N ILE A 122 -1.35 1.74 -28.43
CA ILE A 122 -1.06 0.40 -28.95
C ILE A 122 -2.14 -0.02 -29.97
N ARG A 123 -3.42 0.25 -29.68
CA ARG A 123 -4.52 -0.06 -30.59
C ARG A 123 -4.39 0.70 -31.92
N LEU A 124 -4.07 1.99 -31.87
CA LEU A 124 -3.87 2.82 -33.07
C LEU A 124 -2.65 2.35 -33.88
N ILE A 125 -1.54 2.01 -33.22
CA ILE A 125 -0.36 1.46 -33.87
C ILE A 125 -0.71 0.11 -34.53
N GLY A 126 -1.37 -0.79 -33.81
CA GLY A 126 -1.77 -2.09 -34.34
C GLY A 126 -2.74 -1.99 -35.52
N LEU A 127 -3.67 -1.03 -35.50
CA LEU A 127 -4.55 -0.73 -36.64
C LEU A 127 -3.74 -0.20 -37.84
N ALA A 128 -2.82 0.73 -37.62
CA ALA A 128 -1.97 1.25 -38.69
C ALA A 128 -1.05 0.17 -39.28
N GLU A 129 -0.50 -0.72 -38.46
CA GLU A 129 0.30 -1.87 -38.91
C GLU A 129 -0.54 -2.89 -39.69
N ALA A 130 -1.76 -3.16 -39.24
CA ALA A 130 -2.69 -4.03 -39.95
C ALA A 130 -3.09 -3.42 -41.31
N GLU A 131 -3.43 -2.13 -41.36
CA GLU A 131 -3.75 -1.43 -42.60
C GLU A 131 -2.58 -1.39 -43.57
N THR A 132 -1.37 -1.10 -43.09
CA THR A 132 -0.17 -1.09 -43.95
C THR A 132 0.17 -2.49 -44.46
N THR A 133 -0.02 -3.54 -43.65
CA THR A 133 0.18 -4.94 -44.06
C THR A 133 -0.87 -5.37 -45.08
N LEU A 134 -2.13 -5.02 -44.86
CA LEU A 134 -3.21 -5.26 -45.82
C LEU A 134 -2.94 -4.55 -47.14
N ALA A 135 -2.61 -3.26 -47.11
CA ALA A 135 -2.31 -2.47 -48.31
C ALA A 135 -1.10 -3.03 -49.10
N LYS A 136 -0.04 -3.48 -48.39
CA LYS A 136 1.08 -4.17 -49.02
C LYS A 136 0.65 -5.51 -49.61
N GLY A 137 -0.12 -6.31 -48.87
CA GLY A 137 -0.62 -7.60 -49.33
C GLY A 137 -1.51 -7.49 -50.57
N THR A 138 -2.41 -6.49 -50.62
CA THR A 138 -3.25 -6.22 -51.79
C THR A 138 -2.41 -5.72 -52.97
N ALA A 139 -1.42 -4.85 -52.73
CA ALA A 139 -0.53 -4.38 -53.79
C ALA A 139 0.32 -5.52 -54.38
N GLU A 140 0.82 -6.42 -53.53
CA GLU A 140 1.55 -7.62 -53.98
C GLU A 140 0.63 -8.61 -54.72
N ALA A 141 -0.60 -8.82 -54.24
CA ALA A 141 -1.59 -9.66 -54.90
C ALA A 141 -1.95 -9.11 -56.29
N GLU A 142 -2.27 -7.82 -56.42
CA GLU A 142 -2.55 -7.17 -57.70
C GLU A 142 -1.34 -7.24 -58.64
N THR A 143 -0.12 -7.08 -58.11
CA THR A 143 1.09 -7.18 -58.92
C THR A 143 1.26 -8.60 -59.46
N LYS A 144 1.08 -9.63 -58.62
CA LYS A 144 1.15 -11.04 -59.02
C LYS A 144 0.05 -11.40 -60.02
N GLU A 145 -1.16 -10.87 -59.85
CA GLU A 145 -2.25 -11.05 -60.81
C GLU A 145 -1.92 -10.42 -62.16
N LYS A 146 -1.42 -9.17 -62.18
CA LYS A 146 -0.98 -8.50 -63.42
C LYS A 146 0.17 -9.24 -64.10
N VAL A 147 1.10 -9.79 -63.32
CA VAL A 147 2.19 -10.64 -63.83
C VAL A 147 1.62 -11.94 -64.42
N ALA A 148 0.70 -12.61 -63.74
CA ALA A 148 0.03 -13.81 -64.24
C ALA A 148 -0.81 -13.54 -65.50
N GLU A 149 -1.51 -12.40 -65.59
CA GLU A 149 -2.21 -11.96 -66.80
C GLU A 149 -1.24 -11.64 -67.94
N ALA A 150 -0.10 -11.02 -67.64
CA ALA A 150 0.94 -10.81 -68.63
C ALA A 150 1.47 -12.15 -69.16
N PHE A 151 1.77 -13.12 -68.27
CA PHE A 151 2.16 -14.48 -68.65
C PHE A 151 1.12 -15.21 -69.49
N LYS A 152 -0.18 -15.01 -69.25
CA LYS A 152 -1.24 -15.56 -70.10
C LYS A 152 -1.32 -14.93 -71.50
N LYS A 153 -0.87 -13.68 -71.65
CA LYS A 153 -0.85 -12.95 -72.93
C LYS A 153 0.44 -13.18 -73.74
N TYR A 154 1.48 -13.75 -73.12
CA TYR A 154 2.65 -14.21 -73.84
C TYR A 154 2.29 -15.54 -74.53
N ASP A 155 2.23 -15.52 -75.87
CA ASP A 155 2.09 -16.74 -76.68
C ASP A 155 3.18 -17.76 -76.31
N GLU A 156 2.87 -19.04 -76.46
CA GLU A 156 3.75 -20.18 -76.10
C GLU A 156 5.19 -20.02 -76.61
N ALA A 157 5.39 -19.30 -77.72
CA ALA A 157 6.69 -18.98 -78.31
C ALA A 157 7.55 -18.01 -77.46
N ALA A 158 6.96 -17.03 -76.77
CA ALA A 158 7.70 -16.09 -75.92
C ALA A 158 8.14 -16.75 -74.61
N ILE A 159 7.31 -17.67 -74.08
CA ILE A 159 7.66 -18.51 -72.93
C ILE A 159 8.83 -19.43 -73.30
N LEU A 160 8.79 -20.04 -74.49
CA LEU A 160 9.87 -20.90 -74.98
C LEU A 160 11.20 -20.13 -75.12
N SER A 161 11.19 -18.92 -75.66
CA SER A 161 12.40 -18.08 -75.80
C SER A 161 13.01 -17.70 -74.45
N MET A 162 12.18 -17.39 -73.46
CA MET A 162 12.65 -17.05 -72.11
C MET A 162 13.22 -18.28 -71.39
N ILE A 163 12.63 -19.46 -71.60
CA ILE A 163 13.19 -20.73 -71.12
C ILE A 163 14.56 -20.99 -71.77
N VAL A 164 14.71 -20.75 -73.06
CA VAL A 164 16.00 -20.93 -73.78
C VAL A 164 17.09 -19.98 -73.25
N GLU A 165 16.74 -18.77 -72.80
CA GLU A 165 17.69 -17.84 -72.17
C GLU A 165 18.07 -18.21 -70.73
N ILE A 166 17.14 -18.79 -69.96
CA ILE A 166 17.38 -19.21 -68.56
C ILE A 166 18.02 -20.62 -68.50
N LEU A 167 17.82 -21.44 -69.54
CA LEU A 167 18.35 -22.81 -69.64
C LEU A 167 19.86 -22.92 -69.37
N PRO A 168 20.74 -22.05 -69.90
CA PRO A 168 22.19 -22.13 -69.66
C PRO A 168 22.54 -21.91 -68.19
N GLN A 169 21.79 -21.06 -67.48
CA GLN A 169 22.00 -20.82 -66.06
C GLN A 169 21.55 -22.03 -65.24
N LEU A 170 20.40 -22.61 -65.57
CA LEU A 170 19.93 -23.84 -64.93
C LEU A 170 20.88 -25.01 -65.17
N VAL A 171 21.40 -25.16 -66.40
CA VAL A 171 22.40 -26.17 -66.75
C VAL A 171 23.71 -25.92 -66.02
N LYS A 172 24.14 -24.66 -65.86
CA LYS A 172 25.35 -24.31 -65.10
C LYS A 172 25.22 -24.66 -63.62
N GLU A 173 24.07 -24.37 -63.01
CA GLU A 173 23.81 -24.68 -61.60
C GLU A 173 23.61 -26.19 -61.37
N ALA A 174 22.91 -26.87 -62.29
CA ALA A 174 22.72 -28.33 -62.26
C ALA A 174 24.00 -29.10 -62.60
N ALA A 175 24.90 -28.53 -63.40
CA ALA A 175 26.21 -29.09 -63.70
C ALA A 175 27.28 -28.68 -62.68
N ALA A 176 27.01 -27.74 -61.77
CA ALA A 176 27.98 -27.34 -60.73
C ALA A 176 28.44 -28.54 -59.85
N PRO A 177 27.57 -29.50 -59.47
CA PRO A 177 28.00 -30.71 -58.76
C PRO A 177 28.74 -31.72 -59.66
N LEU A 178 28.49 -31.72 -60.97
CA LEU A 178 29.09 -32.66 -61.94
C LEU A 178 30.46 -32.16 -62.46
N GLY A 179 30.64 -30.85 -62.61
CA GLY A 179 31.89 -30.22 -63.05
C GLY A 179 32.99 -30.20 -61.99
N ASN A 180 32.63 -30.40 -60.71
CA ASN A 180 33.59 -30.54 -59.60
C ASN A 180 34.11 -31.99 -59.43
N ILE A 181 33.75 -32.92 -60.33
CA ILE A 181 34.18 -34.32 -60.28
C ILE A 181 35.21 -34.57 -61.38
N ASP A 182 36.47 -34.20 -61.16
CA ASP A 182 37.57 -34.38 -62.13
C ASP A 182 38.03 -35.84 -62.28
N LYS A 183 37.66 -36.74 -61.35
CA LYS A 183 37.99 -38.17 -61.43
C LYS A 183 37.06 -39.00 -60.52
N ILE A 184 36.04 -39.66 -61.09
CA ILE A 184 35.47 -40.85 -60.43
C ILE A 184 36.52 -41.95 -60.53
N SER A 185 37.39 -42.00 -59.53
CA SER A 185 38.25 -43.16 -59.30
C SER A 185 37.43 -44.16 -58.51
N VAL A 186 36.89 -45.17 -59.18
CA VAL A 186 36.39 -46.36 -58.48
C VAL A 186 37.60 -47.04 -57.87
N VAL A 187 37.81 -46.81 -56.56
CA VAL A 187 38.85 -47.49 -55.79
C VAL A 187 38.36 -48.90 -55.53
N ASP A 188 38.74 -49.81 -56.43
CA ASP A 188 38.76 -51.24 -56.17
C ASP A 188 39.97 -51.55 -55.27
N THR A 189 39.78 -51.42 -53.96
CA THR A 189 40.65 -52.07 -52.98
C THR A 189 40.17 -53.50 -52.83
N GLY A 190 40.58 -54.35 -53.78
CA GLY A 190 40.17 -55.73 -53.84
C GLY A 190 40.50 -56.51 -52.57
N SER A 191 39.50 -57.21 -52.04
CA SER A 191 39.58 -58.57 -51.46
C SER A 191 38.17 -59.05 -51.11
N GLY A 192 37.45 -59.57 -52.11
CA GLY A 192 36.15 -60.22 -51.93
C GLY A 192 35.24 -60.05 -53.14
N GLU A 193 34.95 -61.16 -53.81
CA GLU A 193 34.13 -61.30 -55.01
C GLU A 193 32.70 -60.79 -54.77
N GLY A 194 32.37 -59.59 -55.28
CA GLY A 194 31.03 -58.99 -55.19
C GLY A 194 31.05 -57.46 -55.27
N GLY A 195 30.73 -56.91 -56.45
CA GLY A 195 30.90 -55.51 -56.82
C GLY A 195 30.28 -54.44 -55.89
N GLY A 196 30.95 -53.29 -55.82
CA GLY A 196 30.60 -52.11 -55.02
C GLY A 196 29.23 -51.47 -55.29
N ALA A 197 28.50 -51.93 -56.32
CA ALA A 197 27.12 -51.52 -56.55
C ALA A 197 26.18 -52.00 -55.42
N ASN A 198 26.41 -53.18 -54.84
CA ASN A 198 25.53 -53.73 -53.79
C ASN A 198 25.60 -52.95 -52.47
N ARG A 199 26.72 -52.27 -52.17
CA ARG A 199 26.82 -51.43 -50.96
C ARG A 199 26.12 -50.09 -51.12
N VAL A 200 26.13 -49.49 -52.31
CA VAL A 200 25.39 -48.25 -52.60
C VAL A 200 23.89 -48.52 -52.58
N THR A 201 23.43 -49.61 -53.18
CA THR A 201 22.01 -50.01 -53.16
C THR A 201 21.53 -50.28 -51.73
N ASN A 202 22.33 -50.96 -50.91
CA ASN A 202 21.98 -51.20 -49.51
C ASN A 202 22.03 -49.93 -48.65
N TYR A 203 22.97 -49.02 -48.90
CA TYR A 203 23.04 -47.74 -48.19
C TYR A 203 21.87 -46.83 -48.56
N ALA A 204 21.51 -46.72 -49.84
CA ALA A 204 20.35 -45.98 -50.31
C ALA A 204 19.03 -46.56 -49.78
N THR A 205 18.91 -47.89 -49.76
CA THR A 205 17.71 -48.57 -49.21
C THR A 205 17.58 -48.33 -47.71
N ASN A 206 18.68 -48.41 -46.94
CA ASN A 206 18.65 -48.13 -45.50
C ASN A 206 18.39 -46.65 -45.20
N LEU A 207 18.92 -45.72 -46.01
CA LEU A 207 18.66 -44.29 -45.86
C LEU A 207 17.18 -43.96 -46.15
N LEU A 208 16.61 -44.55 -47.21
CA LEU A 208 15.19 -44.40 -47.56
C LEU A 208 14.26 -44.98 -46.48
N SER A 209 14.59 -46.15 -45.92
CA SER A 209 13.81 -46.73 -44.82
C SER A 209 13.88 -45.87 -43.55
N THR A 210 15.07 -45.42 -43.17
CA THR A 210 15.26 -44.60 -41.95
C THR A 210 14.60 -43.22 -42.09
N THR A 211 14.66 -42.62 -43.28
CA THR A 211 14.01 -41.32 -43.55
C THR A 211 12.49 -41.42 -43.58
N GLN A 212 11.91 -42.48 -44.17
CA GLN A 212 10.47 -42.70 -44.14
C GLN A 212 9.95 -42.95 -42.72
N GLU A 213 10.67 -43.72 -41.91
CA GLU A 213 10.31 -43.98 -40.52
C GLU A 213 10.37 -42.71 -39.67
N THR A 214 11.44 -41.92 -39.80
CA THR A 214 11.61 -40.65 -39.07
C THR A 214 10.55 -39.61 -39.47
N LEU A 215 10.20 -39.53 -40.75
CA LEU A 215 9.13 -38.63 -41.23
C LEU A 215 7.76 -39.04 -40.70
N LYS A 216 7.49 -40.35 -40.63
CA LYS A 216 6.24 -40.89 -40.08
C LYS A 216 6.14 -40.68 -38.57
N GLU A 217 7.21 -40.90 -37.80
CA GLU A 217 7.21 -40.68 -36.35
C GLU A 217 7.20 -39.19 -35.95
N THR A 218 7.93 -38.33 -36.68
CA THR A 218 8.08 -36.92 -36.30
C THR A 218 6.91 -36.05 -36.76
N LEU A 219 6.30 -36.39 -37.90
CA LEU A 219 5.28 -35.56 -38.55
C LEU A 219 3.93 -36.27 -38.72
N GLY A 220 3.83 -37.57 -38.46
CA GLY A 220 2.59 -38.34 -38.65
C GLY A 220 2.19 -38.53 -40.11
N LEU A 221 3.09 -38.24 -41.07
CA LEU A 221 2.80 -38.24 -42.50
C LEU A 221 3.24 -39.56 -43.14
N ASP A 222 2.29 -40.29 -43.73
CA ASP A 222 2.56 -41.53 -44.49
C ASP A 222 2.80 -41.19 -45.97
N VAL A 223 4.07 -41.07 -46.35
CA VAL A 223 4.51 -40.69 -47.70
C VAL A 223 3.97 -41.66 -48.76
N LYS A 224 3.74 -42.93 -48.41
CA LYS A 224 3.16 -43.92 -49.31
C LYS A 224 1.71 -43.58 -49.67
N SER A 225 0.91 -43.16 -48.70
CA SER A 225 -0.48 -42.73 -48.92
C SER A 225 -0.57 -41.42 -49.70
N LEU A 226 0.38 -40.50 -49.49
CA LEU A 226 0.45 -39.26 -50.26
C LEU A 226 0.81 -39.52 -51.73
N ILE A 227 1.72 -40.46 -52.00
CA ILE A 227 2.10 -40.84 -53.37
C ILE A 227 0.98 -41.65 -54.05
N GLU A 228 0.30 -42.56 -53.34
CA GLU A 228 -0.85 -43.29 -53.88
C GLU A 228 -2.04 -42.36 -54.20
N ASN A 229 -2.30 -41.35 -53.36
CA ASN A 229 -3.33 -40.34 -53.64
C ASN A 229 -2.92 -39.41 -54.79
N PHE A 230 -1.64 -39.07 -54.91
CA PHE A 230 -1.15 -38.21 -55.98
C PHE A 230 -1.08 -38.95 -57.33
N ALA A 231 -0.56 -40.18 -57.36
CA ALA A 231 -0.46 -41.02 -58.55
C ALA A 231 -1.81 -41.66 -58.95
N GLY A 232 -2.72 -41.87 -58.00
CA GLY A 232 -4.09 -42.32 -58.25
C GLY A 232 -5.00 -41.26 -58.87
N SER A 233 -4.64 -39.98 -58.77
CA SER A 233 -5.42 -38.88 -59.35
C SER A 233 -5.27 -38.72 -60.88
N THR A 234 -4.34 -39.45 -61.52
CA THR A 234 -4.10 -39.38 -62.97
C THR A 234 -4.63 -40.57 -63.78
N THR A 235 -5.44 -41.46 -63.19
CA THR A 235 -6.14 -42.51 -63.95
C THR A 235 -7.63 -42.56 -63.61
N SER A 236 -8.39 -41.63 -64.20
CA SER A 236 -9.85 -41.75 -64.31
C SER A 236 -10.28 -41.67 -65.78
N GLU A 237 -10.71 -42.85 -66.27
CA GLU A 237 -11.59 -43.19 -67.40
C GLU A 237 -11.26 -42.81 -68.87
N PRO A 238 -11.45 -43.80 -69.76
CA PRO A 238 -12.39 -43.66 -70.89
C PRO A 238 -13.49 -44.75 -70.89
N PRO A 239 -14.57 -44.57 -71.68
CA PRO A 239 -15.95 -44.82 -71.27
C PRO A 239 -16.55 -46.17 -71.70
N GLN A 240 -17.61 -46.58 -71.01
CA GLN A 240 -18.62 -47.53 -71.50
C GLN A 240 -20.00 -46.84 -71.57
N GLU A 241 -20.36 -46.35 -72.76
CA GLU A 241 -21.55 -46.76 -73.54
C GLU A 241 -21.42 -46.22 -74.98
#